data_AF-J3LMD9-F1
#
_entry.id   AF-J3LMD9-F1
#
_cell.length_a   1.000
_cell.length_b   1.000
_cell.length_c   1.000
_cell.angle_alpha   90.00
_cell.angle_beta   90.00
_cell.angle_gamma   90.00
#
_symmetry.space_group_name_H-M   'P 1'
#
loop_
_entity.id
_entity.type
_entity.pdbx_description
1 polymer ?
#
loop_
_entity_poly.entity_id
_entity_poly.type
_entity_poly.pdbx_seq_one_letter_code
_entity_poly.pdbx_strand_id
1 'polypeptide(L)'
;MVHLYPAAVPPHELQTPLRTFRAWSGSPAGPFMVNTRPEATPNATAALPCHRKPVMFYLDRVTEMSTSTPAPAGGNWTLTEYVPEALTGEHCNATGFDAATKVQTIQVIALKMDPAIWKRAPRRQCCKVQNANEEDKLIVKIHECKPDEAGTWV
;
A
#
# COMPACT_ATOMS: atom_id res chain seq x y z
N MET A 1 -0.18 -4.24 5.93
CA MET A 1 -0.26 -4.78 4.57
C MET A 1 -0.11 -3.62 3.61
N VAL A 2 0.80 -3.72 2.66
CA VAL A 2 1.07 -2.71 1.61
C VAL A 2 0.88 -3.38 0.25
N HIS A 3 0.29 -2.66 -0.72
CA HIS A 3 0.12 -3.14 -2.09
C HIS A 3 1.04 -2.36 -3.01
N LEU A 4 1.94 -3.05 -3.72
CA LEU A 4 2.75 -2.47 -4.78
C LEU A 4 2.15 -2.87 -6.14
N TYR A 5 1.63 -1.90 -6.89
CA TYR A 5 1.05 -2.15 -8.21
C TYR A 5 2.14 -2.04 -9.30
N PRO A 6 2.35 -3.08 -10.12
CA PRO A 6 3.31 -3.06 -11.23
C PRO A 6 2.96 -2.09 -12.36
N ALA A 7 1.69 -1.66 -12.43
CA ALA A 7 1.18 -0.70 -13.39
C ALA A 7 0.33 0.36 -12.67
N ALA A 8 0.23 1.55 -13.27
CA ALA A 8 -0.60 2.62 -12.73
C ALA A 8 -2.08 2.20 -12.70
N VAL A 9 -2.69 2.22 -11.51
CA VAL A 9 -4.13 1.96 -11.33
C VAL A 9 -4.84 3.28 -11.04
N PRO A 10 -5.93 3.61 -11.74
CA PRO A 10 -6.67 4.85 -11.50
C PRO A 10 -7.16 4.97 -10.05
N PRO A 11 -7.09 6.16 -9.42
CA PRO A 11 -7.50 6.32 -8.03
C PRO A 11 -8.95 5.90 -7.73
N HIS A 12 -9.88 6.10 -8.66
CA HIS A 12 -11.27 5.69 -8.49
C HIS A 12 -11.43 4.16 -8.40
N GLU A 13 -10.58 3.38 -9.08
CA GLU A 13 -10.58 1.93 -8.93
C GLU A 13 -9.98 1.50 -7.58
N LEU A 14 -9.03 2.27 -7.04
CA LEU A 14 -8.42 2.03 -5.72
C LEU A 14 -9.36 2.39 -4.55
N GLN A 15 -10.39 3.21 -4.78
CA GLN A 15 -11.42 3.53 -3.77
C GLN A 15 -12.25 2.30 -3.39
N THR A 16 -12.39 1.34 -4.31
CA THR A 16 -13.05 0.06 -4.03
C THR A 16 -12.00 -0.96 -3.58
N PRO A 17 -12.09 -1.49 -2.35
CA PRO A 17 -11.07 -2.38 -1.82
C PRO A 17 -10.97 -3.68 -2.61
N LEU A 18 -9.75 -4.21 -2.70
CA LEU A 18 -9.50 -5.56 -3.22
C LEU A 18 -10.20 -6.60 -2.34
N ARG A 19 -10.90 -7.57 -2.94
CA ARG A 19 -11.44 -8.70 -2.18
C ARG A 19 -10.28 -9.54 -1.64
N THR A 20 -10.19 -9.63 -0.31
CA THR A 20 -9.15 -10.41 0.41
C THR A 20 -9.72 -11.61 1.16
N PHE A 21 -11.04 -11.82 1.11
CA PHE A 21 -11.74 -12.88 1.82
C PHE A 21 -12.67 -13.65 0.88
N ARG A 22 -12.87 -14.94 1.19
CA ARG A 22 -13.80 -15.82 0.48
C ARG A 22 -15.02 -16.11 1.34
N ALA A 23 -16.13 -16.45 0.68
CA ALA A 23 -17.32 -16.88 1.40
C ALA A 23 -17.02 -18.23 2.04
N TRP A 24 -17.51 -18.45 3.27
CA TRP A 24 -17.39 -19.74 3.95
C TRP A 24 -17.96 -20.89 3.10
N SER A 25 -19.02 -20.61 2.34
CA SER A 25 -19.68 -21.58 1.45
C SER A 25 -18.86 -21.98 0.22
N GLY A 26 -17.69 -21.37 -0.01
CA GLY A 26 -16.89 -21.58 -1.23
C GLY A 26 -17.50 -21.01 -2.50
N SER A 27 -18.67 -20.34 -2.42
CA SER A 27 -19.34 -19.76 -3.58
C SER A 27 -18.55 -18.58 -4.16
N PRO A 28 -18.42 -18.50 -5.50
CA PRO A 28 -17.62 -17.48 -6.19
C PRO A 28 -18.13 -16.04 -6.03
N ALA A 29 -19.39 -15.86 -5.66
CA ALA A 29 -19.97 -14.56 -5.34
C ALA A 29 -21.27 -14.71 -4.52
N GLY A 30 -21.42 -13.92 -3.44
CA GLY A 30 -22.67 -13.68 -2.72
C GLY A 30 -22.51 -13.56 -1.19
N PRO A 31 -23.43 -12.90 -0.47
CA PRO A 31 -23.86 -11.50 -0.57
C PRO A 31 -22.99 -10.64 0.37
N PHE A 32 -21.77 -10.29 -0.03
CA PHE A 32 -20.97 -9.41 0.83
C PHE A 32 -21.61 -8.03 0.83
N MET A 33 -21.89 -7.48 2.01
CA MET A 33 -22.43 -6.11 2.16
C MET A 33 -21.44 -5.01 1.73
N VAL A 34 -20.22 -5.39 1.35
CA VAL A 34 -19.13 -4.48 1.01
C VAL A 34 -18.78 -4.65 -0.45
N ASN A 35 -18.88 -3.55 -1.20
CA ASN A 35 -18.40 -3.48 -2.57
C ASN A 35 -16.90 -3.75 -2.59
N THR A 36 -16.50 -4.84 -3.23
CA THR A 36 -15.09 -5.23 -3.41
C THR A 36 -14.85 -5.50 -4.88
N ARG A 37 -13.63 -5.23 -5.36
CA ARG A 37 -13.19 -5.60 -6.71
C ARG A 37 -12.67 -7.04 -6.73
N PRO A 38 -12.56 -7.68 -7.92
CA PRO A 38 -12.16 -9.08 -8.07
C PRO A 38 -10.85 -9.41 -7.36
N GLU A 39 -10.67 -10.68 -6.97
CA GLU A 39 -9.55 -11.13 -6.15
C GLU A 39 -8.27 -11.27 -6.99
N ALA A 40 -7.12 -11.03 -6.36
CA ALA A 40 -5.82 -11.10 -7.02
C ALA A 40 -5.32 -12.54 -7.25
N THR A 41 -5.86 -13.54 -6.56
CA THR A 41 -5.31 -14.90 -6.60
C THR A 41 -5.65 -15.64 -7.89
N PRO A 42 -4.76 -16.50 -8.44
CA PRO A 42 -5.00 -17.23 -9.69
C PRO A 42 -6.21 -18.17 -9.60
N ASN A 43 -6.48 -18.72 -8.41
CA ASN A 43 -7.55 -19.68 -8.16
C ASN A 43 -8.90 -19.00 -7.84
N ALA A 44 -9.03 -17.70 -8.11
CA ALA A 44 -10.27 -16.97 -7.93
C ALA A 44 -11.17 -17.14 -9.16
N THR A 45 -12.46 -17.35 -8.93
CA THR A 45 -13.49 -17.46 -9.97
C THR A 45 -13.70 -16.20 -10.80
N ALA A 46 -13.26 -15.05 -10.29
CA ALA A 46 -13.03 -13.83 -11.05
C ALA A 46 -11.64 -13.30 -10.63
N ALA A 47 -10.61 -13.73 -11.34
CA ALA A 47 -9.23 -13.32 -11.08
C ALA A 47 -8.92 -11.98 -11.77
N LEU A 48 -8.20 -11.10 -11.08
CA LEU A 48 -7.67 -9.89 -11.69
C LEU A 48 -6.68 -10.25 -12.81
N PRO A 49 -6.69 -9.52 -13.94
CA PRO A 49 -5.65 -9.69 -14.94
C PRO A 49 -4.28 -9.33 -14.35
N CYS A 50 -3.24 -10.04 -14.79
CA CYS A 50 -1.87 -9.95 -14.26
C CYS A 50 -1.37 -8.52 -14.00
N HIS A 51 -1.59 -7.59 -14.93
CA HIS A 51 -1.14 -6.20 -14.83
C HIS A 51 -1.84 -5.39 -13.72
N ARG A 52 -3.00 -5.85 -13.21
CA ARG A 52 -3.75 -5.22 -12.11
C ARG A 52 -3.51 -5.91 -10.77
N LYS A 53 -2.71 -6.97 -10.74
CA LYS A 53 -2.42 -7.73 -9.53
C LYS A 53 -1.30 -7.03 -8.74
N PRO A 54 -1.54 -6.60 -7.48
CA PRO A 54 -0.47 -6.04 -6.67
C PRO A 54 0.46 -7.13 -6.15
N VAL A 55 1.72 -6.77 -5.94
CA VAL A 55 2.63 -7.51 -5.06
C VAL A 55 2.28 -7.13 -3.63
N MET A 56 2.01 -8.14 -2.80
CA MET A 56 1.56 -7.97 -1.42
C MET A 56 2.77 -7.92 -0.49
N PHE A 57 2.83 -6.93 0.38
CA PHE A 57 3.87 -6.81 1.40
C PHE A 57 3.24 -6.83 2.81
N TYR A 58 3.79 -7.63 3.70
CA TYR A 58 3.33 -7.80 5.08
C TYR A 58 4.29 -7.15 6.06
N LEU A 59 3.76 -6.75 7.21
CA LEU A 59 4.54 -6.06 8.23
C LEU A 59 5.56 -7.03 8.80
N ASP A 60 6.84 -6.65 8.74
CA ASP A 60 7.94 -7.38 9.36
C ASP A 60 8.31 -6.75 10.70
N ARG A 61 8.61 -5.44 10.69
CA ARG A 61 9.17 -4.72 11.85
C ARG A 61 8.55 -3.35 12.04
N VAL A 62 8.58 -2.90 13.30
CA VAL A 62 8.17 -1.55 13.72
C VAL A 62 9.27 -0.97 14.59
N THR A 63 9.66 0.26 14.32
CA THR A 63 10.69 0.98 15.09
C THR A 63 10.22 2.40 15.38
N GLU A 64 10.33 2.83 16.64
CA GLU A 64 10.10 4.23 17.01
C GLU A 64 11.36 5.04 16.73
N MET A 65 11.22 6.12 15.96
CA MET A 65 12.33 6.98 15.57
C MET A 65 12.27 8.25 16.42
N SER A 66 13.25 8.39 17.31
CA SER A 66 13.38 9.54 18.22
C SER A 66 14.09 10.72 17.56
N THR A 67 13.93 11.91 18.13
CA THR A 67 14.38 13.23 17.64
C THR A 67 15.90 13.40 17.49
N SER A 68 16.71 12.37 17.72
CA SER A 68 18.18 12.40 17.55
C SER A 68 18.65 12.16 16.11
N THR A 69 17.77 11.74 15.22
CA THR A 69 17.97 11.76 13.76
C THR A 69 17.28 12.99 13.17
N PRO A 70 17.77 13.57 12.06
CA PRO A 70 17.26 14.82 11.50
C PRO A 70 15.85 14.61 10.92
N ALA A 71 14.87 14.54 11.80
CA ALA A 71 13.46 14.49 11.47
C ALA A 71 12.98 15.93 11.24
N PRO A 72 12.32 16.23 10.11
CA PRO A 72 11.75 17.53 9.87
C PRO A 72 10.54 17.69 10.80
N ALA A 73 10.63 18.67 11.69
CA ALA A 73 9.67 19.03 12.73
C ALA A 73 9.54 18.01 13.89
N GLY A 74 9.69 18.54 15.11
CA GLY A 74 9.64 17.77 16.35
C GLY A 74 8.36 16.97 16.50
N GLY A 75 8.50 15.65 16.61
CA GLY A 75 7.43 14.69 16.78
C GLY A 75 8.01 13.28 16.85
N ASN A 76 7.29 12.35 17.47
CA ASN A 76 7.69 10.93 17.46
C ASN A 76 7.32 10.35 16.10
N TRP A 77 8.29 9.75 15.41
CA TRP A 77 8.07 9.11 14.12
C TRP A 77 8.06 7.59 14.30
N THR A 78 7.38 6.88 13.40
CA THR A 78 7.39 5.43 13.35
C THR A 78 7.87 4.99 11.97
N LEU A 79 8.90 4.13 11.99
CA LEU A 79 9.36 3.39 10.82
C LEU A 79 8.70 2.01 10.87
N THR A 80 8.04 1.63 9.79
CA THR A 80 7.48 0.29 9.59
C THR A 80 8.09 -0.33 8.36
N GLU A 81 8.57 -1.56 8.49
CA GLU A 81 9.19 -2.30 7.41
C GLU A 81 8.26 -3.41 6.96
N TYR A 82 8.14 -3.56 5.64
CA TYR A 82 7.29 -4.58 5.04
C TYR A 82 8.10 -5.42 4.05
N VAL A 83 7.89 -6.73 4.10
CA VAL A 83 8.53 -7.72 3.23
C VAL A 83 7.49 -8.37 2.31
N PRO A 84 7.84 -8.75 1.08
CA PRO A 84 6.89 -9.30 0.13
C PRO A 84 6.40 -10.67 0.61
N GLU A 85 5.17 -11.00 0.27
CA GLU A 85 4.70 -12.38 0.31
C GLU A 85 5.61 -13.24 -0.56
N ALA A 86 6.00 -14.42 -0.07
CA ALA A 86 6.72 -15.38 -0.91
C ALA A 86 5.85 -15.70 -2.14
N LEU A 87 6.27 -15.21 -3.31
CA LEU A 87 5.56 -15.42 -4.56
C LEU A 87 5.64 -16.90 -4.95
N THR A 88 4.70 -17.70 -4.46
CA THR A 88 4.59 -19.13 -4.77
C THR A 88 3.79 -19.41 -6.05
N GLY A 89 3.63 -18.40 -6.92
CA GLY A 89 2.78 -18.47 -8.12
C GLY A 89 3.46 -18.05 -9.42
N GLU A 90 2.74 -18.23 -10.53
CA GLU A 90 3.19 -17.83 -11.87
C GLU A 90 3.53 -16.33 -11.90
N HIS A 91 4.76 -16.04 -12.32
CA HIS A 91 5.22 -14.67 -12.52
C HIS A 91 4.57 -14.14 -13.80
N CYS A 92 3.94 -12.97 -13.69
CA CYS A 92 3.33 -12.33 -14.84
C CYS A 92 4.45 -11.77 -15.75
N ASN A 93 4.55 -12.24 -17.00
CA ASN A 93 5.51 -11.73 -18.00
C ASN A 93 5.15 -10.31 -18.53
N ALA A 94 4.43 -9.50 -17.76
CA ALA A 94 3.98 -8.17 -18.16
C ALA A 94 5.03 -7.11 -17.80
N THR A 95 5.19 -6.10 -18.66
CA THR A 95 6.09 -4.96 -18.44
C THR A 95 5.80 -4.29 -17.09
N GLY A 96 6.84 -4.10 -16.26
CA GLY A 96 6.74 -3.48 -14.94
C GLY A 96 6.69 -4.49 -13.77
N PHE A 97 6.31 -5.75 -14.03
CA PHE A 97 6.32 -6.79 -13.00
C PHE A 97 7.74 -7.08 -12.50
N ASP A 98 8.72 -7.16 -13.41
CA ASP A 98 10.14 -7.37 -13.08
C ASP A 98 10.74 -6.27 -12.20
N ALA A 99 10.25 -5.04 -12.31
CA ALA A 99 10.70 -3.94 -11.45
C ALA A 99 10.06 -4.06 -10.06
N ALA A 100 8.78 -4.42 -9.99
CA ALA A 100 8.06 -4.58 -8.73
C ALA A 100 8.56 -5.79 -7.91
N THR A 101 8.97 -6.88 -8.56
CA THR A 101 9.50 -8.08 -7.89
C THR A 101 10.92 -7.92 -7.34
N LYS A 102 11.68 -6.92 -7.84
CA LYS A 102 13.01 -6.58 -7.29
C LYS A 102 12.92 -5.89 -5.93
N VAL A 103 11.77 -5.31 -5.58
CA VAL A 103 11.58 -4.65 -4.28
C VAL A 103 11.46 -5.72 -3.19
N GLN A 104 12.45 -5.79 -2.31
CA GLN A 104 12.50 -6.73 -1.19
C GLN A 104 12.00 -6.11 0.11
N THR A 105 12.12 -4.78 0.27
CA THR A 105 11.70 -4.10 1.50
C THR A 105 11.01 -2.78 1.18
N ILE A 106 9.85 -2.56 1.78
CA ILE A 106 9.20 -1.24 1.80
C ILE A 106 9.30 -0.67 3.21
N GLN A 107 9.93 0.49 3.34
CA GLN A 107 9.98 1.25 4.57
C GLN A 107 8.97 2.39 4.53
N VAL A 108 8.02 2.39 5.46
CA VAL A 108 7.06 3.48 5.62
C VAL A 108 7.41 4.28 6.87
N ILE A 109 7.76 5.55 6.67
CA ILE A 109 8.03 6.51 7.74
C ILE A 109 6.78 7.37 7.89
N ALA A 110 6.13 7.30 9.04
CA ALA A 110 4.95 8.10 9.34
C ALA A 110 5.10 8.80 10.69
N LEU A 111 4.48 9.98 10.84
CA LEU A 111 4.27 10.55 12.16
C LEU A 111 3.48 9.55 13.00
N LYS A 112 3.83 9.43 14.29
CA LYS A 112 3.00 8.70 15.25
C LYS A 112 1.59 9.29 15.16
N MET A 113 0.65 8.47 14.67
CA MET A 113 -0.69 8.91 14.32
C MET A 113 -1.36 9.56 15.53
N ASP A 114 -1.61 10.87 15.44
CA ASP A 114 -2.46 11.57 16.39
C ASP A 114 -3.92 11.10 16.18
N PRO A 115 -4.60 10.55 17.22
CA PRO A 115 -6.00 10.16 17.13
C PRO A 115 -6.93 11.27 16.62
N ALA A 116 -6.58 12.56 16.80
CA ALA A 116 -7.35 13.67 16.26
C ALA A 116 -7.42 13.68 14.72
N ILE A 117 -6.41 13.13 14.04
CA ILE A 117 -6.38 13.00 12.57
C ILE A 117 -7.52 12.10 12.08
N TRP A 118 -7.99 11.15 12.90
CA TRP A 118 -9.06 10.23 12.51
C TRP A 118 -10.42 10.91 12.31
N LYS A 119 -10.58 12.13 12.84
CA LYS A 119 -11.79 12.95 12.69
C LYS A 119 -11.77 13.81 11.42
N ARG A 120 -10.66 13.87 10.68
CA ARG A 120 -10.54 14.65 9.43
C ARG A 120 -11.22 13.94 8.24
N ALA A 121 -11.61 14.71 7.23
CA ALA A 121 -12.26 14.27 6.00
C ALA A 121 -11.38 13.27 5.18
N PRO A 122 -11.89 12.58 4.13
CA PRO A 122 -11.36 11.29 3.66
C PRO A 122 -9.94 11.29 3.06
N ARG A 123 -9.37 12.44 2.66
CA ARG A 123 -7.96 12.56 2.25
C ARG A 123 -7.13 13.09 3.42
N ARG A 124 -6.62 12.17 4.23
CA ARG A 124 -6.10 12.46 5.58
C ARG A 124 -4.61 12.80 5.62
N GLN A 125 -3.84 12.26 4.68
CA GLN A 125 -2.38 12.32 4.67
C GLN A 125 -1.85 12.30 3.23
N CYS A 126 -0.73 12.97 3.01
CA CYS A 126 0.02 12.96 1.76
C CYS A 126 1.26 12.09 1.93
N CYS A 127 1.84 11.65 0.82
CA CYS A 127 3.04 10.83 0.84
C CYS A 127 4.06 11.27 -0.21
N LYS A 128 5.32 11.02 0.09
CA LYS A 128 6.44 11.21 -0.82
C LYS A 128 7.27 9.94 -0.87
N VAL A 129 7.47 9.43 -2.08
CA VAL A 129 8.40 8.33 -2.34
C VAL A 129 9.81 8.91 -2.43
N GLN A 130 10.75 8.29 -1.73
CA GLN A 130 12.17 8.64 -1.77
C GLN A 130 12.94 7.45 -2.35
N ASN A 131 13.93 7.75 -3.20
CA ASN A 131 14.86 6.74 -3.66
C ASN A 131 15.73 6.32 -2.47
N ALA A 132 15.77 5.02 -2.19
CA ALA A 132 16.80 4.48 -1.31
C ALA A 132 18.13 4.43 -2.08
N ASN A 133 19.24 4.40 -1.34
CA ASN A 133 20.55 4.15 -1.93
C ASN A 133 20.69 2.67 -2.38
N GLU A 134 19.79 1.81 -1.92
CA GLU A 134 19.70 0.38 -2.21
C GLU A 134 18.59 0.15 -3.26
N GLU A 135 18.89 -0.60 -4.33
CA GLU A 135 17.97 -0.79 -5.47
C GLU A 135 16.73 -1.63 -5.16
N ASP A 136 16.78 -2.44 -4.09
CA ASP A 136 15.72 -3.35 -3.67
C ASP A 136 14.82 -2.77 -2.56
N LYS A 137 15.01 -1.49 -2.21
CA LYS A 137 14.34 -0.84 -1.09
C LYS A 137 13.55 0.39 -1.51
N LEU A 138 12.30 0.46 -1.08
CA LEU A 138 11.42 1.60 -1.33
C LEU A 138 11.13 2.34 -0.02
N ILE A 139 11.42 3.64 0.04
CA ILE A 139 11.10 4.48 1.20
C ILE A 139 9.89 5.36 0.89
N VAL A 140 8.83 5.21 1.67
CA VAL A 140 7.61 6.01 1.58
C VAL A 140 7.48 6.85 2.85
N LYS A 141 7.50 8.17 2.71
CA LYS A 141 7.27 9.08 3.82
C LYS A 141 5.85 9.61 3.79
N ILE A 142 5.10 9.37 4.86
CA ILE A 142 3.75 9.89 5.07
C ILE A 142 3.84 11.15 5.94
N HIS A 143 3.15 12.20 5.52
CA HIS A 143 3.11 13.48 6.22
C HIS A 143 1.75 14.16 6.06
N GLU A 144 1.53 15.24 6.81
CA GLU A 144 0.39 16.11 6.58
C GLU A 144 0.50 16.75 5.19
N CYS A 145 -0.61 16.81 4.47
CA CYS A 145 -0.65 17.46 3.16
C CYS A 145 -0.33 18.94 3.29
N LYS A 146 0.55 19.42 2.43
CA LYS A 146 0.78 20.86 2.30
C LYS A 146 -0.41 21.53 1.59
N PRO A 147 -0.59 22.85 1.74
CA PRO A 147 -1.69 23.58 1.10
C PRO A 147 -1.77 23.40 -0.43
N ASP A 148 -0.62 23.20 -1.09
CA ASP A 148 -0.50 22.96 -2.53
C ASP A 148 -0.73 21.50 -2.95
N GLU A 149 -0.68 20.55 -2.02
CA GLU A 149 -0.91 19.12 -2.26
C GLU A 149 -2.35 18.71 -1.93
N ALA A 150 -2.97 19.41 -0.97
CA ALA A 150 -4.38 19.26 -0.65
C ALA A 150 -5.18 19.93 -1.76
N GLY A 151 -5.54 19.17 -2.80
CA GLY A 151 -6.37 19.66 -3.90
C GLY A 151 -7.54 20.48 -3.35
N THR A 152 -7.60 21.75 -3.76
CA THR A 152 -8.63 22.70 -3.39
C THR A 152 -9.98 22.15 -3.86
N TRP A 153 -10.73 21.55 -2.95
CA TRP A 153 -12.15 21.34 -3.15
C TRP A 153 -12.82 22.69 -2.89
N VAL A 154 -13.11 23.42 -3.96
CA VAL A 154 -14.09 24.52 -3.96
C VAL A 154 -15.48 23.89 -4.05
#